data_AF-A0A1S1L8M5-F1
#
_entry.id   AF-A0A1S1L8M5-F1
#
_cell.length_a   1.000
_cell.length_b   1.000
_cell.length_c   1.000
_cell.angle_alpha   90.00
_cell.angle_beta   90.00
_cell.angle_gamma   90.00
#
_symmetry.space_group_name_H-M   'P 1'
#
loop_
_entity.id
_entity.type
_entity.pdbx_description
1 polymer ?
#
loop_
_entity_poly.entity_id
_entity_poly.type
_entity_poly.pdbx_seq_one_letter_code
_entity_poly.pdbx_strand_id
1 'polypeptide(L)'
;MSEAIAAAGPDPEQVARAGLTACIDLLTGDPRKARVVFVEAPAHSSQPHRTQIRDMFIGLMRAQAASKVGGALSNELDSKIRFAGVHLFGALMECTTTWLAGDLPMDKAELINQSVDLLLAVGNHVLPAAQPVRE
;
A
#
# COMPACT_ATOMS: atom_id res chain seq x y z
N MET A 1 1.93 -12.88 -0.40
CA MET A 1 1.81 -11.47 -0.84
C MET A 1 2.24 -11.33 -2.30
N SER A 2 3.49 -11.62 -2.66
CA SER A 2 3.97 -11.50 -4.05
C SER A 2 3.18 -12.35 -5.06
N GLU A 3 2.79 -13.58 -4.71
CA GLU A 3 1.95 -14.43 -5.58
C GLU A 3 0.54 -13.87 -5.81
N ALA A 4 -0.10 -13.37 -4.75
CA ALA A 4 -1.43 -12.76 -4.84
C ALA A 4 -1.41 -11.49 -5.72
N ILE A 5 -0.36 -10.66 -5.57
CA ILE A 5 -0.14 -9.48 -6.41
C ILE A 5 0.12 -9.89 -7.86
N ALA A 6 0.92 -10.93 -8.10
CA ALA A 6 1.20 -11.43 -9.45
C ALA A 6 -0.05 -11.98 -10.14
N ALA A 7 -0.98 -12.60 -9.38
CA ALA A 7 -2.23 -13.14 -9.91
C ALA A 7 -3.27 -12.06 -10.27
N ALA A 8 -3.16 -10.85 -9.72
CA ALA A 8 -4.13 -9.76 -9.91
C ALA A 8 -4.08 -9.10 -11.30
N GLY A 9 -3.08 -9.41 -12.12
CA GLY A 9 -2.92 -8.81 -13.45
C GLY A 9 -2.53 -7.32 -13.41
N PRO A 10 -2.73 -6.56 -14.50
CA PRO A 10 -2.24 -5.18 -14.63
C PRO A 10 -3.18 -4.12 -14.02
N ASP A 11 -4.37 -4.51 -13.56
CA ASP A 11 -5.36 -3.57 -13.02
C ASP A 11 -4.91 -3.03 -11.65
N PRO A 12 -4.67 -1.71 -11.52
CA PRO A 12 -4.30 -1.09 -10.27
C PRO A 12 -5.20 -1.41 -9.07
N GLU A 13 -6.51 -1.46 -9.29
CA GLU A 13 -7.45 -1.73 -8.21
C GLU A 13 -7.31 -3.18 -7.73
N GLN A 14 -7.19 -4.13 -8.65
CA GLN A 14 -7.01 -5.53 -8.30
C GLN A 14 -5.66 -5.78 -7.61
N VAL A 15 -4.59 -5.11 -8.06
CA VAL A 15 -3.27 -5.18 -7.41
C VAL A 15 -3.32 -4.62 -6.00
N ALA A 16 -3.92 -3.44 -5.82
CA ALA A 16 -4.09 -2.81 -4.50
C ALA A 16 -4.88 -3.71 -3.56
N ARG A 17 -6.02 -4.22 -4.03
CA ARG A 17 -6.90 -5.10 -3.28
C ARG A 17 -6.22 -6.42 -2.92
N ALA A 18 -5.57 -7.08 -3.86
CA ALA A 18 -4.86 -8.33 -3.61
C ALA A 18 -3.71 -8.16 -2.61
N GLY A 19 -2.92 -7.09 -2.75
CA GLY A 19 -1.81 -6.79 -1.83
C GLY A 19 -2.30 -6.52 -0.40
N LEU A 20 -3.34 -5.71 -0.26
CA LEU A 20 -3.87 -5.34 1.05
C LEU A 20 -4.59 -6.51 1.73
N THR A 21 -5.40 -7.27 0.98
CA THR A 21 -6.04 -8.50 1.49
C THR A 21 -4.99 -9.48 1.98
N ALA A 22 -3.95 -9.76 1.19
CA ALA A 22 -2.88 -10.66 1.60
C ALA A 22 -2.13 -10.19 2.87
N CYS A 23 -1.98 -8.87 3.05
CA CYS A 23 -1.39 -8.29 4.24
C CYS A 23 -2.27 -8.51 5.47
N ILE A 24 -3.54 -8.12 5.38
CA ILE A 24 -4.48 -8.22 6.50
C ILE A 24 -4.76 -9.69 6.83
N ASP A 25 -4.85 -10.58 5.85
CA ASP A 25 -4.94 -12.04 6.04
C ASP A 25 -3.76 -12.58 6.84
N LEU A 26 -2.53 -12.17 6.51
CA LEU A 26 -1.34 -12.59 7.22
C LEU A 26 -1.35 -12.15 8.70
N LEU A 27 -1.83 -10.94 8.97
CA LEU A 27 -1.89 -10.36 10.31
C LEU A 27 -3.04 -10.93 11.15
N THR A 28 -4.16 -11.24 10.52
CA THR A 28 -5.37 -11.75 11.19
C THR A 28 -5.39 -13.26 11.32
N GLY A 29 -4.67 -13.99 10.47
CA GLY A 29 -4.60 -15.45 10.50
C GLY A 29 -3.85 -16.02 11.71
N ASP A 30 -3.08 -15.20 12.44
CA ASP A 30 -2.46 -15.59 13.70
C ASP A 30 -2.34 -14.36 14.64
N PRO A 31 -3.06 -14.34 15.78
CA PRO A 31 -3.02 -13.22 16.72
C PRO A 31 -1.61 -12.89 17.23
N ARG A 32 -0.69 -13.87 17.22
CA ARG A 32 0.71 -13.64 17.59
C ARG A 32 1.46 -12.84 16.53
N LYS A 33 1.14 -12.99 15.24
CA LYS A 33 1.74 -12.21 14.15
C LYS A 33 1.35 -10.75 14.26
N ALA A 34 0.08 -10.45 14.56
CA ALA A 34 -0.35 -9.10 14.87
C ALA A 34 0.46 -8.52 16.05
N ARG A 35 0.60 -9.26 17.16
CA ARG A 35 1.34 -8.78 18.33
C ARG A 35 2.83 -8.53 18.07
N VAL A 36 3.48 -9.43 17.32
CA VAL A 36 4.89 -9.26 16.93
C VAL A 36 5.07 -8.04 16.03
N VAL A 37 4.22 -7.86 15.02
CA VAL A 37 4.34 -6.75 14.05
C VAL A 37 4.11 -5.39 14.73
N PHE A 38 3.20 -5.32 15.70
CA PHE A 38 2.71 -4.03 16.21
C PHE A 38 3.20 -3.65 17.61
N VAL A 39 3.54 -4.62 18.47
CA VAL A 39 4.01 -4.35 19.84
C VAL A 39 5.52 -4.57 19.95
N GLU A 40 5.99 -5.73 19.48
CA GLU A 40 7.36 -6.17 19.73
C GLU A 40 8.35 -5.63 18.69
N ALA A 41 7.99 -5.60 17.40
CA ALA A 41 8.86 -5.14 16.32
C ALA A 41 9.21 -3.63 16.37
N PRO A 42 8.29 -2.71 16.72
CA PRO A 42 8.65 -1.30 16.92
C PRO A 42 9.55 -1.09 18.15
N ALA A 43 9.37 -1.88 19.21
CA ALA A 43 10.12 -1.79 20.46
C ALA A 43 11.53 -2.43 20.40
N HIS A 44 11.74 -3.39 19.48
CA HIS A 44 13.00 -4.14 19.34
C HIS A 44 13.70 -3.95 17.98
N SER A 45 13.24 -2.98 17.19
CA SER A 45 13.50 -2.73 15.76
C SER A 45 14.59 -3.59 15.11
N SER A 46 14.18 -4.43 14.16
CA SER A 46 14.88 -4.50 12.88
C SER A 46 14.32 -3.38 11.99
N GLN A 47 14.71 -2.14 12.28
CA GLN A 47 14.46 -0.95 11.45
C GLN A 47 14.67 -1.19 9.94
N PRO A 48 15.62 -2.06 9.50
CA PRO A 48 15.76 -2.43 8.09
C PRO A 48 14.51 -3.08 7.47
N HIS A 49 13.77 -3.90 8.22
CA HIS A 49 12.64 -4.66 7.66
C HIS A 49 11.44 -3.76 7.36
N ARG A 50 11.11 -2.84 8.28
CA ARG A 50 10.04 -1.85 8.06
C ARG A 50 10.37 -0.96 6.86
N THR A 51 11.62 -0.52 6.75
CA THR A 51 12.10 0.26 5.60
C THR A 51 11.99 -0.54 4.29
N GLN A 52 12.36 -1.82 4.29
CA GLN A 52 12.27 -2.69 3.12
C GLN A 52 10.83 -2.85 2.61
N ILE A 53 9.87 -3.11 3.50
CA ILE A 53 8.45 -3.26 3.11
C ILE A 53 7.89 -1.94 2.56
N ARG A 54 8.19 -0.82 3.21
CA ARG A 54 7.80 0.51 2.73
C ARG A 54 8.38 0.78 1.34
N ASP A 55 9.65 0.48 1.13
CA ASP A 55 10.33 0.76 -0.14
C ASP A 55 9.79 -0.15 -1.27
N MET A 56 9.40 -1.39 -0.95
CA MET A 56 8.67 -2.27 -1.86
C MET A 56 7.30 -1.68 -2.25
N PHE A 57 6.54 -1.17 -1.28
CA PHE A 57 5.26 -0.50 -1.54
C PHE A 57 5.40 0.73 -2.44
N ILE A 58 6.39 1.60 -2.16
CA ILE A 58 6.72 2.75 -3.01
C ILE A 58 7.15 2.28 -4.42
N GLY A 59 7.88 1.18 -4.52
CA GLY A 59 8.27 0.56 -5.80
C GLY A 59 7.07 0.14 -6.65
N LEU A 60 6.03 -0.43 -6.06
CA LEU A 60 4.79 -0.77 -6.78
C LEU A 60 4.08 0.47 -7.31
N MET A 61 3.98 1.53 -6.49
CA MET A 61 3.39 2.81 -6.94
C MET A 61 4.18 3.41 -8.10
N ARG A 62 5.52 3.35 -8.07
CA ARG A 62 6.38 3.81 -9.16
C ARG A 62 6.19 3.00 -10.44
N ALA A 63 6.13 1.68 -10.34
CA ALA A 63 5.91 0.80 -11.49
C ALA A 63 4.56 1.10 -12.18
N GLN A 64 3.51 1.29 -11.38
CA GLN A 64 2.20 1.66 -11.89
C GLN A 64 2.20 3.06 -12.53
N ALA A 65 2.91 4.01 -11.94
CA ALA A 65 3.07 5.34 -12.51
C ALA A 65 3.78 5.32 -13.86
N ALA A 66 4.89 4.58 -13.95
CA ALA A 66 5.69 4.44 -15.17
C ALA A 66 4.87 3.82 -16.30
N SER A 67 4.05 2.81 -15.97
CA SER A 67 3.08 2.23 -16.89
C SER A 67 2.07 3.24 -17.41
N LYS A 68 1.47 4.06 -16.53
CA LYS A 68 0.49 5.10 -16.95
C LYS A 68 1.08 6.19 -17.83
N VAL A 69 2.33 6.61 -17.60
CA VAL A 69 2.98 7.65 -18.41
C VAL A 69 3.69 7.10 -19.65
N GLY A 70 3.69 5.78 -19.84
CA GLY A 70 4.31 5.12 -20.99
C GLY A 70 5.85 5.15 -20.98
N GLY A 71 6.49 5.27 -19.81
CA GLY A 71 7.95 5.38 -19.74
C GLY A 71 8.51 5.83 -18.38
N ALA A 72 9.72 6.41 -18.43
CA ALA A 72 10.42 6.86 -17.24
C ALA A 72 9.70 8.05 -16.58
N LEU A 73 9.71 8.07 -15.24
CA LEU A 73 9.14 9.15 -14.45
C LEU A 73 10.07 10.37 -14.45
N SER A 74 9.51 11.57 -14.49
CA SER A 74 10.26 12.77 -14.17
C SER A 74 10.67 12.79 -12.70
N ASN A 75 11.76 13.46 -12.36
CA ASN A 75 12.22 13.59 -10.96
C ASN A 75 11.15 14.21 -10.05
N GLU A 76 10.36 15.14 -10.58
CA GLU A 76 9.25 15.77 -9.85
C GLU A 76 8.13 14.76 -9.54
N LEU A 77 7.71 13.97 -10.54
CA LEU A 77 6.67 12.96 -10.36
C LEU A 77 7.14 11.85 -9.43
N ASP A 78 8.39 11.39 -9.57
CA ASP A 78 8.97 10.39 -8.66
C ASP A 78 8.99 10.87 -7.21
N SER A 79 9.34 12.14 -6.98
CA SER A 79 9.34 12.76 -5.65
C SER A 79 7.94 12.82 -5.04
N LYS A 80 6.91 13.18 -5.84
CA LYS A 80 5.51 13.18 -5.40
C LYS A 80 5.03 11.77 -5.05
N ILE A 81 5.36 10.77 -5.87
CA ILE A 81 5.03 9.36 -5.61
C ILE A 81 5.68 8.87 -4.31
N ARG A 82 6.96 9.18 -4.11
CA ARG A 82 7.67 8.82 -2.89
C ARG A 82 7.03 9.44 -1.65
N PHE A 83 6.69 10.73 -1.71
CA PHE A 83 6.02 11.43 -0.62
C PHE A 83 4.66 10.81 -0.27
N ALA A 84 3.84 10.54 -1.30
CA ALA A 84 2.54 9.91 -1.13
C ALA A 84 2.66 8.48 -0.59
N GLY A 85 3.62 7.71 -1.09
CA GLY A 85 3.85 6.35 -0.64
C GLY A 85 4.29 6.25 0.81
N VAL A 86 5.13 7.18 1.30
CA VAL A 86 5.47 7.25 2.73
C VAL A 86 4.24 7.56 3.58
N HIS A 87 3.40 8.52 3.16
CA HIS A 87 2.17 8.89 3.87
C HIS A 87 1.18 7.72 3.94
N LEU A 88 0.86 7.14 2.79
CA LEU A 88 -0.07 6.01 2.68
C LEU A 88 0.40 4.82 3.49
N PHE A 89 1.69 4.47 3.40
CA PHE A 89 2.24 3.35 4.18
C PHE A 89 2.10 3.58 5.69
N GLY A 90 2.38 4.81 6.17
CA GLY A 90 2.19 5.17 7.57
C GLY A 90 0.72 5.06 7.99
N ALA A 91 -0.19 5.66 7.22
CA ALA A 91 -1.63 5.63 7.50
C ALA A 91 -2.19 4.19 7.50
N LEU A 92 -1.79 3.36 6.54
CA LEU A 92 -2.21 1.94 6.49
C LEU A 92 -1.74 1.17 7.73
N MET A 93 -0.50 1.38 8.17
CA MET A 93 0.01 0.76 9.38
C MET A 93 -0.81 1.17 10.61
N GLU A 94 -1.07 2.47 10.77
CA GLU A 94 -1.84 3.02 11.90
C GLU A 94 -3.31 2.57 11.90
N CYS A 95 -3.97 2.56 10.73
CA CYS A 95 -5.33 2.06 10.62
C CYS A 95 -5.40 0.57 10.98
N THR A 96 -4.44 -0.23 10.50
CA THR A 96 -4.40 -1.67 10.78
C THR A 96 -4.15 -1.95 12.26
N THR A 97 -3.25 -1.21 12.91
CA THR A 97 -3.03 -1.33 14.37
C THR A 97 -4.27 -1.00 15.16
N THR A 98 -4.92 0.13 14.83
CA THR A 98 -6.10 0.62 15.54
C THR A 98 -7.26 -0.36 15.40
N TRP A 99 -7.46 -0.91 14.21
CA TRP A 99 -8.46 -1.94 13.95
C TRP A 99 -8.20 -3.23 14.73
N LEU A 100 -6.96 -3.72 14.75
CA LEU A 100 -6.61 -4.93 15.51
C LEU A 100 -6.71 -4.75 17.03
N ALA A 101 -6.54 -3.52 17.52
CA ALA A 101 -6.77 -3.18 18.93
C ALA A 101 -8.27 -3.17 19.29
N GLY A 102 -9.16 -3.15 18.30
CA GLY A 102 -10.61 -3.02 18.49
C GLY A 102 -11.09 -1.56 18.60
N ASP A 103 -10.20 -0.60 18.41
CA ASP A 103 -10.47 0.84 18.55
C ASP A 103 -10.99 1.47 17.25
N LEU A 104 -11.11 0.69 16.17
CA LEU A 104 -11.75 1.08 14.92
C LEU A 104 -12.92 0.12 14.63
N PRO A 105 -14.18 0.51 14.92
CA PRO A 105 -15.33 -0.38 14.80
C PRO A 105 -15.74 -0.57 13.33
N MET A 106 -15.15 -1.58 12.69
CA MET A 106 -15.48 -2.05 11.35
C MET A 106 -15.05 -3.50 11.17
N ASP A 107 -15.64 -4.20 10.22
CA ASP A 107 -15.19 -5.54 9.86
C ASP A 107 -13.94 -5.51 8.95
N LYS A 108 -13.37 -6.70 8.72
CA LYS A 108 -12.17 -6.86 7.89
C LYS A 108 -12.39 -6.44 6.44
N ALA A 109 -13.55 -6.72 5.88
CA ALA A 109 -13.86 -6.41 4.48
C ALA A 109 -14.02 -4.90 4.30
N GLU A 110 -14.67 -4.23 5.25
CA GLU A 110 -14.79 -2.77 5.32
C GLU A 110 -13.42 -2.10 5.41
N LEU A 111 -12.52 -2.58 6.28
CA LEU A 111 -11.15 -2.07 6.39
C LEU A 111 -10.41 -2.18 5.04
N ILE A 112 -10.48 -3.35 4.39
CA ILE A 112 -9.83 -3.57 3.08
C ILE A 112 -10.40 -2.61 2.04
N ASN A 113 -11.73 -2.54 1.92
CA ASN A 113 -12.40 -1.72 0.92
C ASN A 113 -12.05 -0.24 1.08
N GLN A 114 -12.21 0.33 2.27
CA GLN A 114 -11.91 1.75 2.50
C GLN A 114 -10.44 2.08 2.29
N SER A 115 -9.54 1.18 2.67
CA SER A 115 -8.10 1.36 2.47
C SER A 115 -7.70 1.31 0.98
N VAL A 116 -8.33 0.43 0.19
CA VAL A 116 -8.15 0.38 -1.27
C VAL A 116 -8.66 1.67 -1.90
N ASP A 117 -9.85 2.13 -1.51
CA ASP A 117 -10.44 3.36 -2.05
C ASP A 117 -9.54 4.58 -1.80
N LEU A 118 -9.00 4.71 -0.58
CA LEU A 118 -8.06 5.79 -0.22
C LEU A 118 -6.74 5.67 -1.00
N LEU A 119 -6.22 4.45 -1.16
CA LEU A 119 -5.01 4.21 -1.95
C LEU A 119 -5.22 4.66 -3.40
N LEU A 120 -6.35 4.31 -4.01
CA LEU A 120 -6.69 4.68 -5.38
C LEU A 120 -6.94 6.18 -5.50
N ALA A 121 -7.61 6.81 -4.53
CA ALA A 121 -7.84 8.25 -4.53
C ALA A 121 -6.52 9.04 -4.50
N VAL A 122 -5.60 8.68 -3.60
CA VAL A 122 -4.27 9.30 -3.54
C VAL A 122 -3.45 8.97 -4.79
N GLY A 123 -3.50 7.72 -5.25
CA GLY A 123 -2.84 7.30 -6.49
C GLY A 123 -3.30 8.13 -7.69
N ASN A 124 -4.61 8.32 -7.86
CA ASN A 124 -5.19 9.13 -8.93
C ASN A 124 -4.93 10.63 -8.78
N HIS A 125 -4.73 11.12 -7.56
CA HIS A 125 -4.33 12.52 -7.33
C HIS A 125 -2.86 12.77 -7.70
N VAL A 126 -1.98 11.83 -7.36
CA VAL A 126 -0.53 11.96 -7.57
C VAL A 126 -0.14 11.64 -9.01
N LEU A 127 -0.83 10.66 -9.62
CA LEU A 127 -0.64 10.31 -11.01
C LEU A 127 -1.37 11.35 -11.87
N PRO A 128 -0.69 12.03 -12.81
CA PRO A 128 -1.38 12.93 -13.71
C PRO A 128 -2.46 12.15 -14.49
N ALA A 129 -3.60 12.79 -14.74
CA ALA A 129 -4.57 12.26 -15.70
C ALA A 129 -3.82 11.99 -17.03
N ALA A 130 -4.05 10.82 -17.63
CA ALA A 130 -3.46 10.50 -18.92
C ALA A 130 -3.80 11.62 -19.90
N GLN A 131 -2.78 12.36 -20.35
CA GLN A 131 -2.99 13.39 -21.34
C GLN A 131 -3.23 12.68 -22.68
N PRO A 132 -4.33 12.96 -23.40
CA PRO A 132 -4.55 12.33 -24.69
C PRO A 132 -3.34 12.63 -25.60
N VAL A 133 -2.82 11.59 -26.24
CA VAL A 133 -1.80 11.71 -27.28
C VAL A 133 -2.34 12.71 -28.29
N ARG A 134 -1.72 13.89 -28.38
CA ARG A 134 -2.04 14.83 -29.47
C ARG A 134 -1.45 14.22 -30.74
N GLU A 135 -2.33 13.81 -31.65
CA GLU A 135 -2.01 13.49 -33.04
C GLU A 135 -1.40 14.69 -33.77
#